data_AF-A0A8X6Y555-F1
#
_entry.id   AF-A0A8X6Y555-F1
#
_cell.length_a   1.000
_cell.length_b   1.000
_cell.length_c   1.000
_cell.angle_alpha   90.00
_cell.angle_beta   90.00
_cell.angle_gamma   90.00
#
_symmetry.space_group_name_H-M   'P 1'
#
loop_
_entity.id
_entity.type
_entity.pdbx_description
1 polymer ?
#
loop_
_entity_poly.entity_id
_entity_poly.type
_entity_poly.pdbx_seq_one_letter_code
_entity_poly.pdbx_strand_id
1 'polypeptide(L)'
;MHKKDLITRIARWALQLEEFDYEIEHRAGSRMKHVDALSRYPVMIICNDTLTSKLKKAQEDDSIQTLKSLLEKQESEEFFERNGILSTNT
;
A
#
# COMPACT_ATOMS: atom_id res chain seq x y z
N MET A 1 0.22 3.93 42.60
CA MET A 1 0.57 4.59 41.32
C MET A 1 -0.50 5.63 41.03
N HIS A 2 -0.21 6.90 41.25
CA HIS A 2 -1.19 7.98 41.10
C HIS A 2 -1.40 8.21 39.59
N LYS A 3 -2.45 7.63 39.00
CA LYS A 3 -2.92 7.96 37.64
C LYS A 3 -3.54 9.36 37.70
N LYS A 4 -2.71 10.39 37.85
CA LYS A 4 -3.13 11.79 37.72
C LYS A 4 -3.19 12.09 36.23
N ASP A 5 -4.41 12.33 35.78
CA ASP A 5 -4.78 12.88 34.48
C ASP A 5 -4.35 12.01 33.29
N LEU A 6 -5.13 10.96 33.05
CA LEU A 6 -5.14 10.31 31.74
C LEU A 6 -5.56 11.39 30.72
N ILE A 7 -4.58 11.99 30.03
CA ILE A 7 -4.80 13.01 29.00
C ILE A 7 -5.89 12.48 28.07
N THR A 8 -6.93 13.26 27.78
CA THR A 8 -8.11 12.82 26.99
C THR A 8 -7.72 12.13 25.68
N ARG A 9 -6.60 12.55 25.07
CA ARG A 9 -6.02 11.92 23.89
C ARG A 9 -5.61 10.46 24.12
N ILE A 10 -4.99 10.14 25.26
CA ILE A 10 -4.60 8.79 25.64
C ILE A 10 -5.84 7.96 25.96
N ALA A 11 -6.81 8.53 26.69
CA ALA A 11 -8.06 7.85 27.03
C ALA A 11 -8.82 7.37 25.79
N ARG A 12 -8.94 8.23 24.77
CA ARG A 12 -9.62 7.90 23.52
C ARG A 12 -8.97 6.70 22.80
N TRP A 13 -7.64 6.68 22.70
CA TRP A 13 -6.94 5.57 22.06
C TRP A 13 -6.96 4.30 22.90
N ALA A 14 -6.90 4.41 24.23
CA ALA A 14 -7.00 3.26 25.12
C ALA A 14 -8.34 2.52 24.96
N LEU A 15 -9.45 3.26 24.89
CA LEU A 15 -10.79 2.69 24.62
C LEU A 15 -10.85 1.99 23.26
N GLN A 16 -10.27 2.61 22.23
CA GLN A 16 -10.27 2.01 20.89
C GLN A 16 -9.40 0.76 20.79
N LEU A 17 -8.27 0.73 21.51
CA LEU A 17 -7.36 -0.41 21.51
C LEU A 17 -7.88 -1.58 22.37
N GLU A 18 -8.79 -1.32 23.32
CA GLU A 18 -9.43 -2.36 24.15
C GLU A 18 -10.22 -3.40 23.34
N GLU A 19 -10.63 -3.06 22.12
CA GLU A 19 -11.32 -3.98 21.20
C GLU A 19 -10.39 -5.07 20.61
N PHE A 20 -9.07 -4.96 20.82
CA PHE A 20 -8.08 -5.84 20.21
C PHE A 20 -7.30 -6.61 21.28
N ASP A 21 -6.95 -7.86 20.98
CA ASP A 21 -5.94 -8.60 21.73
C ASP A 21 -4.55 -8.24 21.19
N TYR A 22 -3.75 -7.53 21.98
CA TYR A 22 -2.44 -7.03 21.54
C TYR A 22 -1.39 -7.06 22.65
N GLU A 23 -0.14 -7.23 22.23
CA GLU A 23 1.03 -7.10 23.10
C GLU A 23 1.87 -5.89 22.70
N ILE A 24 2.40 -5.17 23.70
CA ILE A 24 3.27 -4.01 23.48
C ILE A 24 4.72 -4.48 23.44
N GLU A 25 5.35 -4.38 22.27
CA GLU A 25 6.78 -4.69 22.09
C GLU A 25 7.59 -3.49 21.57
N HIS A 26 8.84 -3.39 22.01
CA HIS A 26 9.79 -2.44 21.44
C HIS A 26 10.37 -2.98 20.12
N ARG A 27 10.30 -2.17 19.05
CA ARG A 27 10.95 -2.47 17.77
C ARG A 27 12.01 -1.41 17.47
N ALA A 28 13.21 -1.84 17.12
CA ALA A 28 14.26 -0.92 16.67
C ALA A 28 13.84 -0.19 15.39
N GLY A 29 14.25 1.08 15.24
CA GLY A 29 13.91 1.91 14.07
C GLY A 29 14.33 1.27 12.74
N SER A 30 15.40 0.49 12.72
CA SER A 30 15.84 -0.28 11.54
C SER A 30 14.79 -1.27 11.02
N ARG A 31 13.90 -1.76 11.89
CA ARG A 31 12.77 -2.64 11.57
C ARG A 31 11.46 -1.89 11.31
N MET A 32 11.44 -0.56 11.49
CA MET A 32 10.26 0.30 11.31
C MET A 32 10.41 1.30 10.17
N LYS A 33 11.32 1.05 9.21
CA LYS A 33 11.57 1.95 8.07
C LYS A 33 10.31 2.27 7.25
N HIS A 34 9.40 1.30 7.11
CA HIS A 34 8.12 1.51 6.44
C HIS A 34 7.26 2.54 7.17
N VAL A 35 7.13 2.44 8.50
CA VAL A 35 6.40 3.42 9.32
C VAL A 35 7.07 4.79 9.27
N ASP A 36 8.41 4.86 9.41
CA ASP A 36 9.17 6.11 9.33
C ASP A 36 8.94 6.81 7.97
N ALA A 37 9.06 6.09 6.86
CA ALA A 37 8.79 6.64 5.53
C ALA A 37 7.34 7.18 5.42
N LEU A 38 6.34 6.39 5.82
CA LEU A 38 4.93 6.80 5.74
C LEU A 38 4.62 8.02 6.60
N SER A 39 5.20 8.11 7.80
CA SER A 39 5.03 9.26 8.70
C SER A 39 5.65 10.55 8.15
N ARG A 40 6.75 10.46 7.39
CA ARG A 40 7.43 11.61 6.77
C ARG A 40 6.79 12.06 5.46
N TYR A 41 6.13 11.14 4.75
CA TYR A 41 5.53 11.39 3.43
C TYR A 41 4.02 11.09 3.40
N PRO A 42 3.19 11.78 4.22
CA PRO A 42 1.75 11.48 4.37
C PRO A 42 0.94 11.64 3.07
N VAL A 43 1.40 12.45 2.12
CA VAL A 43 0.72 12.70 0.83
C VAL A 43 0.74 11.46 -0.09
N MET A 44 1.77 10.61 -0.01
CA MET A 44 1.87 9.41 -0.87
C MET A 44 0.80 8.35 -0.54
N ILE A 45 0.17 8.43 0.63
CA ILE A 45 -0.89 7.50 1.06
C ILE A 45 -2.26 7.92 0.51
N ILE A 46 -2.49 9.22 0.35
CA ILE A 46 -3.79 9.79 -0.06
C ILE A 46 -3.87 9.92 -1.60
N CYS A 47 -2.73 9.91 -2.28
CA CYS A 47 -2.72 9.95 -3.74
C CYS A 47 -3.24 8.62 -4.30
N ASN A 48 -4.51 8.63 -4.70
CA ASN A 48 -5.07 7.76 -5.73
C ASN A 48 -4.01 7.50 -6.81
N ASP A 49 -3.43 6.32 -6.72
CA ASP A 49 -2.86 5.55 -7.82
C ASP A 49 -2.01 6.32 -8.84
N THR A 50 -1.16 7.25 -8.38
CA THR A 50 -0.27 8.01 -9.27
C THR A 50 0.72 7.10 -9.98
N LEU A 51 1.13 6.01 -9.34
CA LEU A 51 1.99 5.00 -9.93
C LEU A 51 1.26 4.24 -11.04
N THR A 52 0.07 3.68 -10.78
CA THR A 52 -0.72 2.99 -11.82
C THR A 52 -1.12 3.93 -12.95
N SER A 53 -1.43 5.20 -12.65
CA SER A 53 -1.72 6.19 -13.69
C SER A 53 -0.50 6.43 -14.59
N LYS A 54 0.69 6.52 -14.01
CA LYS A 54 1.95 6.63 -14.77
C LYS A 54 2.25 5.35 -15.56
N LEU A 55 2.02 4.18 -14.97
CA LEU A 55 2.23 2.89 -15.62
C LEU A 55 1.26 2.68 -16.78
N LYS A 56 -0.02 3.02 -16.61
CA LYS A 56 -1.03 2.98 -17.68
C LYS A 56 -0.61 3.87 -18.84
N LYS A 57 -0.20 5.11 -18.55
CA LYS A 57 0.30 6.03 -19.57
C LYS A 57 1.56 5.50 -20.28
N ALA A 58 2.48 4.90 -19.53
CA ALA A 58 3.68 4.29 -20.12
C ALA A 58 3.36 3.05 -20.99
N GLN A 59 2.23 2.39 -20.73
CA GLN A 59 1.72 1.25 -21.50
C GLN A 59 0.77 1.63 -22.64
N GLU A 60 0.63 2.91 -22.98
CA GLU A 60 -0.08 3.35 -24.20
C GLU A 60 0.74 3.10 -25.48
N ASP A 61 1.93 2.48 -25.37
CA ASP A 61 2.75 2.08 -26.50
C ASP A 61 2.07 1.03 -27.40
N ASP A 62 2.17 1.19 -28.72
CA ASP A 62 1.52 0.34 -29.73
C ASP A 62 1.88 -1.14 -29.56
N SER A 63 3.12 -1.46 -29.19
CA SER A 63 3.56 -2.85 -28.99
C SER A 63 2.87 -3.48 -27.78
N ILE A 64 2.68 -2.71 -26.71
CA ILE A 64 2.04 -3.17 -25.48
C ILE A 64 0.52 -3.31 -25.68
N GLN A 65 -0.11 -2.40 -26.43
CA GLN A 65 -1.53 -2.50 -26.78
C GLN A 65 -1.81 -3.70 -27.68
N THR A 66 -0.90 -3.99 -28.62
CA THR A 66 -0.96 -5.20 -29.44
C THR A 66 -0.88 -6.46 -28.58
N LEU A 67 0.04 -6.50 -27.60
CA LEU A 67 0.16 -7.61 -26.65
C LEU A 67 -1.09 -7.79 -25.79
N LYS A 68 -1.69 -6.72 -25.28
CA LYS A 68 -2.96 -6.78 -24.55
C LYS A 68 -4.08 -7.37 -25.41
N SER A 69 -4.18 -6.94 -26.66
CA SER A 69 -5.18 -7.44 -27.62
C SER A 69 -4.96 -8.92 -28.00
N LEU A 70 -3.71 -9.40 -27.95
CA LEU A 70 -3.37 -10.81 -28.16
C LEU A 70 -3.75 -11.65 -26.92
N LEU A 71 -3.52 -11.12 -25.71
CA LEU A 71 -3.89 -11.77 -24.46
C LEU A 71 -5.41 -11.96 -24.30
N GLU A 72 -6.22 -11.06 -24.87
CA GLU A 72 -7.68 -11.25 -24.94
C GLU A 72 -8.10 -12.47 -25.79
N LYS A 73 -7.28 -12.85 -26.76
CA LYS A 73 -7.55 -13.96 -27.68
C LYS A 73 -6.91 -15.26 -27.25
N GLN A 74 -5.77 -15.17 -26.55
CA GLN A 74 -4.96 -16.31 -26.14
C GLN A 74 -4.35 -16.04 -24.78
N GLU A 75 -4.56 -16.94 -23.83
CA GLU A 75 -3.89 -16.88 -22.53
C GLU A 75 -2.38 -17.14 -22.69
N SER A 76 -1.58 -16.40 -21.91
CA SER A 76 -0.14 -16.58 -21.80
C SER A 76 0.22 -17.01 -20.38
N GLU A 77 1.13 -17.97 -20.24
CA GLU A 77 1.69 -18.34 -18.94
C GLU A 77 2.68 -17.29 -18.41
N GLU A 78 3.25 -16.45 -19.27
CA GLU A 78 4.29 -15.49 -18.90
C GLU A 78 3.73 -14.10 -18.59
N PHE A 79 2.63 -13.72 -19.25
CA PHE A 79 2.06 -12.38 -19.18
C PHE A 79 0.58 -12.41 -18.78
N PHE A 80 0.16 -11.47 -17.95
CA PHE A 80 -1.24 -11.31 -17.56
C PHE A 80 -1.58 -9.83 -17.37
N GLU A 81 -2.87 -9.50 -17.42
CA GLU A 81 -3.35 -8.16 -17.11
C GLU A 81 -3.88 -8.08 -15.68
N ARG A 82 -3.46 -7.05 -14.94
CA ARG A 82 -3.97 -6.73 -13.61
C ARG A 82 -4.30 -5.24 -13.52
N ASN A 83 -5.56 -4.92 -13.22
CA ASN A 83 -6.03 -3.55 -13.04
C ASN A 83 -5.77 -2.60 -14.24
N GLY A 84 -5.77 -3.12 -15.48
CA GLY A 84 -5.45 -2.32 -16.67
C GLY A 84 -3.97 -2.27 -17.03
N ILE A 85 -3.10 -2.99 -16.29
CA ILE A 85 -1.65 -2.99 -16.45
C ILE A 85 -1.17 -4.40 -16.82
N LEU A 86 -0.43 -4.49 -17.92
CA LEU A 86 0.28 -5.70 -18.33
C LEU A 86 1.40 -6.01 -17.34
N SER A 87 1.42 -7.21 -16.79
CA SER A 87 2.36 -7.72 -15.79
C SER A 87 2.94 -9.06 -16.23
N THR A 88 4.13 -9.39 -15.75
CA THR A 88 4.76 -10.70 -15.96
C THR A 88 4.64 -11.56 -14.70
N ASN A 89 4.63 -12.88 -14.85
CA ASN A 89 4.56 -13.85 -13.74
C ASN A 89 5.90 -14.07 -12.99
N THR A 90 6.89 -13.18 -13.18
CA THR A 90 8.25 -13.32 -12.64
C THR A 90 8.36 -12.89 -11.17
#